data_AF-A0A6P4DD58-F1
#
_entry.id   AF-A0A6P4DD58-F1
#
_cell.length_a   1.000
_cell.length_b   1.000
_cell.length_c   1.000
_cell.angle_alpha   90.00
_cell.angle_beta   90.00
_cell.angle_gamma   90.00
#
_symmetry.space_group_name_H-M   'P 1'
#
loop_
_entity.id
_entity.type
_entity.pdbx_description
1 polymer ?
#
loop_
_entity_poly.entity_id
_entity_poly.type
_entity_poly.pdbx_seq_one_letter_code
_entity_poly.pdbx_strand_id
1 'polypeptide(L)'
;MGLPRFGRPKNGVELSPNLYVANCGPAVGISHDDIASVFCKFGELKGVYAADESGTRVIVSFSEEGSAQSAFKALDGTPCPELGGRSLHIRYSVIQPTPKDEVSDMVPVSINASELSIPGLYLVHNFISAKEEEELLQAVDSRPWNSLAKRRVQHYGYEFRYDIRNVNTRHCLGELPSFVSPILERISSCPTFKSAEHIVLDQLTVNEYPPGVGLSPHIDTHSAFEDLIFSLSLSGPCIMEFRKYENGDWHTKVASSAVSEGGSPEDDSNFLRKAIYLPPRSLLLLSGEARYAWNHYIPHHKIDKVNGRVIRRASRRVSFTFRKVRTGACECEFPQYCDSQR
;
A
#
# COMPACT_ATOMS: atom_id res chain seq x y z
N MET A 1 7.51 -17.35 22.86
CA MET A 1 7.61 -15.90 22.62
C MET A 1 8.40 -15.69 21.34
N GLY A 2 7.98 -14.81 20.44
CA GLY A 2 8.74 -14.52 19.22
C GLY A 2 10.01 -13.73 19.56
N LEU A 3 11.03 -13.82 18.70
CA LEU A 3 12.22 -12.99 18.82
C LEU A 3 11.84 -11.49 18.77
N PRO A 4 12.47 -10.63 19.58
CA PRO A 4 12.23 -9.19 19.54
C PRO A 4 12.54 -8.63 18.14
N ARG A 5 11.68 -7.74 17.66
CA ARG A 5 11.91 -6.99 16.42
C ARG A 5 12.51 -5.64 16.75
N PHE A 6 13.39 -5.16 15.90
CA PHE A 6 14.08 -3.89 16.07
C PHE A 6 13.96 -3.02 14.82
N GLY A 7 13.97 -1.71 15.00
CA GLY A 7 13.86 -0.75 13.91
C GLY A 7 14.63 0.54 14.17
N ARG A 8 14.76 1.37 13.14
CA ARG A 8 15.38 2.69 13.26
C ARG A 8 14.49 3.63 14.10
N PRO A 9 15.09 4.48 14.96
CA PRO A 9 14.34 5.51 15.65
C PRO A 9 13.71 6.51 14.67
N LYS A 10 12.52 7.03 14.99
CA LYS A 10 11.74 7.90 14.09
C LYS A 10 12.45 9.23 13.78
N ASN A 11 13.25 9.74 14.72
CA ASN A 11 13.91 11.06 14.63
C ASN A 11 15.44 10.99 14.45
N GLY A 12 15.99 9.81 14.11
CA GLY A 12 17.41 9.64 13.75
C GLY A 12 18.45 9.77 14.87
N VAL A 13 18.10 10.30 16.05
CA VAL A 13 19.04 10.55 17.18
C VAL A 13 18.48 10.09 18.54
N GLU A 14 17.39 9.32 18.55
CA GLU A 14 16.85 8.79 19.81
C GLU A 14 17.85 7.80 20.41
N LEU A 15 18.29 8.08 21.65
CA LEU A 15 19.11 7.16 22.41
C LEU A 15 18.30 5.91 22.71
N SER A 16 18.98 4.76 22.72
CA SER A 16 18.31 3.49 22.97
C SER A 16 19.28 2.49 23.59
N PRO A 17 18.81 1.59 24.46
CA PRO A 17 19.63 0.48 24.94
C PRO A 17 19.99 -0.53 23.84
N ASN A 18 19.45 -0.41 22.61
CA ASN A 18 19.77 -1.33 21.52
C ASN A 18 20.57 -0.64 20.42
N LEU A 19 21.57 -1.35 19.92
CA LEU A 19 22.48 -0.90 18.89
C LEU A 19 22.36 -1.81 17.67
N TYR A 20 22.08 -1.22 16.52
CA TYR A 20 22.30 -1.86 15.23
C TYR A 20 23.79 -1.77 14.90
N VAL A 21 24.43 -2.90 14.65
CA VAL A 21 25.86 -3.02 14.37
C VAL A 21 26.05 -3.68 13.01
N ALA A 22 26.54 -2.92 12.03
CA ALA A 22 26.89 -3.45 10.71
C ALA A 22 28.36 -3.90 10.64
N ASN A 23 28.67 -4.69 9.61
CA ASN A 23 29.98 -5.34 9.42
C ASN A 23 30.33 -6.29 10.57
N CYS A 24 29.30 -6.89 11.16
CA CYS A 24 29.39 -7.70 12.37
C CYS A 24 28.28 -8.75 12.35
N GLY A 25 28.65 -10.04 12.41
CA GLY A 25 27.71 -11.15 12.40
C GLY A 25 28.26 -12.43 11.75
N PRO A 26 27.49 -13.54 11.77
CA PRO A 26 27.98 -14.86 11.37
C PRO A 26 28.46 -14.93 9.91
N ALA A 27 27.81 -14.22 9.00
CA ALA A 27 28.18 -14.23 7.57
C ALA A 27 29.51 -13.51 7.29
N VAL A 28 30.02 -12.70 8.24
CA VAL A 28 31.35 -12.09 8.17
C VAL A 28 32.38 -12.78 9.07
N GLY A 29 32.04 -13.98 9.57
CA GLY A 29 32.93 -14.84 10.35
C GLY A 29 33.00 -14.53 11.84
N ILE A 30 31.99 -13.86 12.40
CA ILE A 30 31.95 -13.48 13.82
C ILE A 30 30.69 -14.07 14.47
N SER A 31 30.84 -14.89 15.51
CA SER A 31 29.70 -15.50 16.19
C SER A 31 28.97 -14.49 17.09
N HIS A 32 27.71 -14.77 17.44
CA HIS A 32 26.98 -13.93 18.41
C HIS A 32 27.66 -13.91 19.79
N ASP A 33 28.32 -15.00 20.18
CA ASP A 33 29.03 -15.11 21.46
C ASP A 33 30.29 -14.25 21.47
N ASP A 34 31.03 -14.21 20.36
CA ASP A 34 32.19 -13.31 20.21
C ASP A 34 31.74 -11.85 20.35
N ILE A 35 30.63 -11.49 19.67
CA ILE A 35 30.05 -10.14 19.75
C ILE A 35 29.62 -9.84 21.19
N ALA A 36 28.95 -10.77 21.87
CA ALA A 36 28.54 -10.60 23.25
C ALA A 36 29.73 -10.38 24.19
N SER A 37 30.84 -11.11 23.99
CA SER A 37 32.05 -11.00 24.80
C SER A 37 32.74 -9.63 24.70
N VAL A 38 32.63 -8.96 23.55
CA VAL A 38 33.16 -7.60 23.36
C VAL A 38 32.21 -6.56 23.96
N PHE A 39 30.92 -6.67 23.68
CA PHE A 39 29.94 -5.67 24.07
C PHE A 39 29.59 -5.72 25.57
N CYS A 40 29.74 -6.87 26.24
CA CYS A 40 29.46 -6.97 27.68
C CYS A 40 30.41 -6.13 28.56
N LYS A 41 31.56 -5.70 28.03
CA LYS A 41 32.50 -4.79 28.70
C LYS A 41 31.91 -3.42 29.00
N PHE A 42 30.85 -3.03 28.30
CA PHE A 42 30.18 -1.73 28.46
C PHE A 42 28.93 -1.82 29.35
N GLY A 43 28.49 -3.03 29.70
CA GLY A 43 27.35 -3.28 30.58
C GLY A 43 26.65 -4.61 30.31
N GLU A 44 25.63 -4.90 31.12
CA GLU A 44 24.85 -6.13 31.00
C GLU A 44 24.09 -6.18 29.67
N LEU A 45 24.19 -7.33 28.99
CA LEU A 45 23.50 -7.58 27.73
C LEU A 45 22.22 -8.36 27.96
N LYS A 46 21.12 -7.90 27.35
CA LYS A 46 19.91 -8.70 27.11
C LYS A 46 20.12 -9.73 26.01
N GLY A 47 21.07 -9.50 25.09
CA GLY A 47 21.46 -10.46 24.07
C GLY A 47 21.92 -9.83 22.76
N VAL A 48 22.37 -10.71 21.86
CA VAL A 48 22.77 -10.39 20.48
C VAL A 48 21.83 -11.10 19.52
N TYR A 49 21.20 -10.35 18.62
CA TYR A 49 20.17 -10.83 17.70
C TYR A 49 20.56 -10.54 16.25
N ALA A 50 20.10 -11.33 15.29
CA ALA A 50 20.25 -10.98 13.88
C ALA A 50 19.43 -9.73 13.56
N ALA A 51 20.02 -8.74 12.87
CA ALA A 51 19.29 -7.53 12.48
C ALA A 51 18.44 -7.73 11.21
N ASP A 52 18.87 -8.62 10.32
CA ASP A 52 18.20 -9.02 9.09
C ASP A 52 18.70 -10.41 8.64
N GLU A 53 18.20 -10.89 7.50
CA GLU A 53 18.55 -12.21 6.94
C GLU A 53 19.95 -12.23 6.29
N SER A 54 20.67 -11.10 6.22
CA SER A 54 21.99 -11.06 5.57
C SER A 54 23.08 -11.77 6.38
N GLY A 55 22.90 -11.90 7.70
CA GLY A 55 23.93 -12.41 8.62
C GLY A 55 25.16 -11.51 8.77
N THR A 56 25.18 -10.32 8.15
CA THR A 56 26.30 -9.36 8.19
C THR A 56 26.09 -8.23 9.20
N ARG A 57 24.94 -8.23 9.89
CA ARG A 57 24.49 -7.20 10.82
C ARG A 57 23.77 -7.84 12.00
N VAL A 58 23.97 -7.26 13.19
CA VAL A 58 23.31 -7.70 14.42
C VAL A 58 22.69 -6.53 15.18
N ILE A 59 21.80 -6.86 16.10
CA ILE A 59 21.34 -5.98 17.17
C ILE A 59 21.99 -6.44 18.47
N VAL A 60 22.71 -5.53 19.13
CA VAL A 60 23.18 -5.72 20.51
C VAL A 60 22.23 -4.97 21.44
N SER A 61 21.59 -5.69 22.37
CA SER A 61 20.64 -5.10 23.31
C SER A 61 21.24 -5.11 24.72
N PHE A 62 21.34 -3.92 25.32
CA PHE A 62 21.78 -3.73 26.71
C PHE A 62 20.60 -3.69 27.67
N SER A 63 20.87 -3.97 28.95
CA SER A 63 19.91 -3.70 30.03
C SER A 63 19.65 -2.20 30.17
N GLU A 64 20.70 -1.38 30.02
CA GLU A 64 20.68 0.07 30.25
C GLU A 64 21.10 0.87 29.01
N GLU A 65 20.51 2.06 28.84
CA GLU A 65 20.85 2.97 27.75
C GLU A 65 22.30 3.49 27.85
N GLY A 66 22.78 3.78 29.07
CA GLY A 66 24.13 4.29 29.30
C GLY A 66 25.23 3.33 28.81
N SER A 67 25.00 2.02 28.91
CA SER A 67 25.90 0.99 28.37
C SER A 67 25.95 1.04 26.84
N ALA A 68 24.80 1.18 26.19
CA ALA A 68 24.72 1.32 24.74
C ALA A 68 25.44 2.59 24.26
N GLN A 69 25.28 3.71 24.97
CA GLN A 69 26.00 4.95 24.66
C GLN A 69 27.52 4.79 24.79
N SER A 70 27.98 4.09 25.83
CA SER A 70 29.40 3.85 26.07
C SER A 70 30.01 2.95 24.98
N ALA A 71 29.30 1.89 24.61
CA ALA A 71 29.69 1.01 23.51
C ALA A 71 29.72 1.74 22.15
N PHE A 72 28.69 2.55 21.86
CA PHE A 72 28.63 3.36 20.65
C PHE A 72 29.84 4.29 20.55
N LYS A 73 30.15 5.06 21.60
CA LYS A 73 31.27 6.00 21.63
C LYS A 73 32.63 5.31 21.44
N ALA A 74 32.80 4.11 21.98
CA ALA A 74 34.06 3.38 21.92
C ALA A 74 34.26 2.65 20.59
N LEU A 75 33.20 2.12 19.99
CA LEU A 75 33.29 1.15 18.89
C LEU A 75 32.80 1.67 17.53
N ASP A 76 31.98 2.72 17.46
CA ASP A 76 31.51 3.24 16.16
C ASP A 76 32.68 3.85 15.36
N GLY A 77 32.87 3.38 14.13
CA GLY A 77 33.93 3.84 13.24
C GLY A 77 35.34 3.35 13.60
N THR A 78 35.53 2.72 14.76
CA THR A 78 36.85 2.29 15.25
C THR A 78 37.10 0.82 14.92
N PRO A 79 38.30 0.44 14.42
CA PRO A 79 38.70 -0.96 14.28
C PRO A 79 38.67 -1.70 15.62
N CYS A 80 37.99 -2.85 15.67
CA CYS A 80 37.91 -3.68 16.87
C CYS A 80 38.79 -4.93 16.71
N PRO A 81 39.97 -5.02 17.35
CA PRO A 81 40.89 -6.17 17.21
C PRO A 81 40.25 -7.51 17.59
N GLU A 82 39.41 -7.51 18.62
CA GLU A 82 38.70 -8.68 19.14
C GLU A 82 37.64 -9.21 18.15
N LEU A 83 37.23 -8.38 17.19
CA LEU A 83 36.31 -8.73 16.11
C LEU A 83 37.03 -8.72 14.75
N GLY A 84 38.29 -9.17 14.74
CA GLY A 84 39.10 -9.33 13.53
C GLY A 84 39.61 -8.01 12.94
N GLY A 85 39.75 -6.96 13.75
CA GLY A 85 40.24 -5.64 13.34
C GLY A 85 39.26 -4.84 12.48
N ARG A 86 37.98 -5.24 12.45
CA ARG A 86 36.95 -4.59 11.61
C ARG A 86 36.50 -3.27 12.21
N SER A 87 36.33 -2.25 11.37
CA SER A 87 35.58 -1.05 11.76
C SER A 87 34.09 -1.36 11.76
N LEU A 88 33.45 -1.11 12.89
CA LEU A 88 32.00 -1.29 13.05
C LEU A 88 31.27 0.00 12.65
N HIS A 89 30.05 -0.15 12.14
CA HIS A 89 29.15 0.98 11.95
C HIS A 89 27.92 0.77 12.82
N ILE A 90 27.82 1.58 13.87
CA ILE A 90 26.83 1.44 14.92
C ILE A 90 25.79 2.54 14.78
N ARG A 91 24.52 2.22 15.02
CA ARG A 91 23.41 3.18 15.13
C ARG A 91 22.48 2.72 16.25
N TYR A 92 21.79 3.66 16.90
CA TYR A 92 20.73 3.30 17.84
C TYR A 92 19.56 2.61 17.11
N SER A 93 18.95 1.65 17.80
CA SER A 93 17.80 0.89 17.33
C SER A 93 16.79 0.74 18.46
N VAL A 94 15.51 0.90 18.16
CA VAL A 94 14.43 0.72 19.13
C VAL A 94 13.75 -0.63 18.94
N ILE A 95 13.20 -1.20 20.02
CA ILE A 95 12.34 -2.37 19.92
C ILE A 95 11.08 -1.95 19.16
N GLN A 96 10.80 -2.63 18.05
CA GLN A 96 9.50 -2.51 17.41
C GLN A 96 8.49 -3.34 18.21
N PRO A 97 7.33 -2.76 18.55
CA PRO A 97 6.24 -3.53 19.09
C PRO A 97 5.99 -4.76 18.20
N THR A 98 5.90 -5.94 18.81
CA THR A 98 5.31 -7.08 18.09
C THR A 98 3.92 -6.66 17.60
N PRO A 99 3.46 -7.07 16.40
CA PRO A 99 2.17 -6.65 15.82
C PRO A 99 0.90 -7.07 16.58
N LYS A 100 1.00 -7.37 17.89
CA LYS A 100 -0.10 -7.80 18.75
C LYS A 100 -0.78 -6.68 19.54
N ASP A 101 -0.22 -5.46 19.62
CA ASP A 101 -0.85 -4.34 20.34
C ASP A 101 -0.99 -3.04 19.52
N GLU A 102 -1.18 -3.14 18.19
CA GLU A 102 -1.77 -2.05 17.40
C GLU A 102 -3.29 -2.27 17.34
N VAL A 103 -4.00 -1.93 18.43
CA VAL A 103 -5.48 -1.95 18.47
C VAL A 103 -6.07 -0.58 18.07
N SER A 104 -5.24 0.43 17.80
CA SER A 104 -5.74 1.81 17.64
C SER A 104 -6.15 2.24 16.22
N ASP A 105 -5.89 1.44 15.17
CA ASP A 105 -6.09 1.92 13.78
C ASP A 105 -6.79 0.92 12.84
N MET A 106 -7.38 -0.15 13.38
CA MET A 106 -8.02 -1.17 12.56
C MET A 106 -9.43 -0.72 12.15
N VAL A 107 -9.54 -0.05 11.01
CA VAL A 107 -10.83 0.20 10.35
C VAL A 107 -11.53 -1.16 10.16
N PRO A 108 -12.78 -1.35 10.63
CA PRO A 108 -13.53 -2.57 10.38
C PRO A 108 -13.59 -2.86 8.88
N VAL A 109 -13.28 -4.10 8.49
CA VAL A 109 -13.24 -4.52 7.09
C VAL A 109 -14.49 -5.31 6.76
N SER A 110 -15.37 -4.70 5.97
CA SER A 110 -16.58 -5.34 5.46
C SER A 110 -16.27 -6.36 4.37
N ILE A 111 -17.11 -7.38 4.26
CA ILE A 111 -17.03 -8.37 3.16
C ILE A 111 -18.07 -8.03 2.08
N ASN A 112 -19.13 -7.30 2.44
CA ASN A 112 -20.16 -6.84 1.52
C ASN A 112 -20.15 -5.32 1.43
N ALA A 113 -20.39 -4.79 0.23
CA ALA A 113 -20.46 -3.34 0.02
C ALA A 113 -21.63 -2.68 0.77
N SER A 114 -22.74 -3.39 0.96
CA SER A 114 -23.91 -2.90 1.70
C SER A 114 -23.61 -2.59 3.17
N GLU A 115 -22.66 -3.28 3.78
CA GLU A 115 -22.24 -3.06 5.18
C GLU A 115 -21.50 -1.72 5.35
N LEU A 116 -20.95 -1.16 4.27
CA LEU A 116 -20.24 0.10 4.33
C LEU A 116 -21.19 1.29 4.31
N SER A 117 -22.44 1.16 3.85
CA SER A 117 -23.35 2.31 3.68
C SER A 117 -22.67 3.47 2.92
N ILE A 118 -21.96 3.15 1.82
CA ILE A 118 -21.43 4.14 0.88
C ILE A 118 -22.37 4.13 -0.34
N PRO A 119 -23.11 5.22 -0.61
CA PRO A 119 -24.01 5.28 -1.77
C PRO A 119 -23.26 5.08 -3.09
N GLY A 120 -23.80 4.23 -3.97
CA GLY A 120 -23.18 3.92 -5.27
C GLY A 120 -22.01 2.93 -5.22
N LEU A 121 -21.76 2.29 -4.07
CA LEU A 121 -20.77 1.22 -3.94
C LEU A 121 -21.45 -0.16 -4.00
N TYR A 122 -21.01 -1.02 -4.93
CA TYR A 122 -21.50 -2.39 -5.04
C TYR A 122 -20.33 -3.38 -5.21
N LEU A 123 -20.47 -4.57 -4.63
CA LEU A 123 -19.51 -5.66 -4.79
C LEU A 123 -20.22 -6.94 -5.19
N VAL A 124 -19.84 -7.51 -6.33
CA VAL A 124 -20.33 -8.80 -6.82
C VAL A 124 -19.21 -9.83 -6.66
N HIS A 125 -19.41 -10.78 -5.75
CA HIS A 125 -18.49 -11.89 -5.53
C HIS A 125 -18.60 -12.94 -6.65
N ASN A 126 -17.49 -13.62 -6.97
CA ASN A 126 -17.44 -14.65 -8.01
C ASN A 126 -18.07 -14.20 -9.35
N PHE A 127 -17.82 -12.96 -9.74
CA PHE A 127 -18.29 -12.36 -11.00
C PHE A 127 -17.73 -13.08 -12.23
N ILE A 128 -16.55 -13.70 -12.10
CA ILE A 128 -15.96 -14.58 -13.09
C ILE A 128 -15.64 -15.94 -12.50
N SER A 129 -15.54 -16.95 -13.36
CA SER A 129 -15.04 -18.28 -13.00
C SER A 129 -13.52 -18.30 -12.85
N ALA A 130 -12.98 -19.36 -12.24
CA ALA A 130 -11.53 -19.57 -12.15
C ALA A 130 -10.86 -19.74 -13.53
N LYS A 131 -11.58 -20.34 -14.50
CA LYS A 131 -11.09 -20.50 -15.87
C LYS A 131 -10.98 -19.16 -16.58
N GLU A 132 -12.01 -18.32 -16.46
CA GLU A 132 -11.96 -16.95 -17.02
C GLU A 132 -10.85 -16.12 -16.37
N GLU A 133 -10.63 -16.26 -15.05
CA GLU A 133 -9.51 -15.61 -14.37
C GLU A 133 -8.16 -16.01 -14.97
N GLU A 134 -7.94 -17.29 -15.23
CA GLU A 134 -6.74 -17.81 -15.87
C GLU A 134 -6.55 -17.25 -17.29
N GLU A 135 -7.60 -17.27 -18.11
CA GLU A 135 -7.58 -16.75 -19.48
C GLU A 135 -7.27 -15.24 -19.52
N LEU A 136 -7.88 -14.45 -18.63
CA LEU A 136 -7.61 -13.01 -18.52
C LEU A 136 -6.17 -12.74 -18.10
N LEU A 137 -5.64 -13.48 -17.12
CA LEU A 137 -4.26 -13.34 -16.66
C LEU A 137 -3.26 -13.71 -17.76
N GLN A 138 -3.49 -14.82 -18.46
CA GLN A 138 -2.66 -15.24 -19.58
C GLN A 138 -2.66 -14.20 -20.70
N ALA A 139 -3.83 -13.64 -21.01
CA ALA A 139 -3.96 -12.59 -22.02
C ALA A 139 -3.08 -11.38 -21.69
N VAL A 140 -3.13 -10.85 -20.47
CA VAL A 140 -2.30 -9.68 -20.12
C VAL A 140 -0.82 -10.04 -19.96
N ASP A 141 -0.49 -11.25 -19.51
CA ASP A 141 0.91 -11.69 -19.37
C ASP A 141 1.62 -11.87 -20.70
N SER A 142 0.88 -12.18 -21.77
CA SER A 142 1.39 -12.25 -23.14
C SER A 142 1.67 -10.88 -23.79
N ARG A 143 1.41 -9.78 -23.08
CA ARG A 143 1.50 -8.40 -23.60
C ARG A 143 2.50 -7.57 -22.81
N PRO A 144 3.10 -6.53 -23.42
CA PRO A 144 4.08 -5.68 -22.76
C PRO A 144 3.46 -4.92 -21.59
N TRP A 145 4.25 -4.71 -20.54
CA TRP A 145 3.87 -3.96 -19.36
C TRP A 145 4.62 -2.63 -19.28
N ASN A 146 3.91 -1.57 -18.90
CA ASN A 146 4.50 -0.28 -18.58
C ASN A 146 4.80 -0.22 -17.08
N SER A 147 6.05 0.04 -16.71
CA SER A 147 6.46 0.14 -15.31
C SER A 147 6.22 1.55 -14.77
N LEU A 148 5.51 1.63 -13.64
CA LEU A 148 5.46 2.81 -12.78
C LEU A 148 6.40 2.60 -11.59
N ALA A 149 6.54 3.61 -10.73
CA ALA A 149 7.51 3.60 -9.62
C ALA A 149 7.43 2.37 -8.68
N LYS A 150 6.23 1.80 -8.47
CA LYS A 150 6.03 0.66 -7.55
C LYS A 150 5.20 -0.50 -8.12
N ARG A 151 4.56 -0.31 -9.27
CA ARG A 151 3.62 -1.26 -9.88
C ARG A 151 3.75 -1.20 -11.39
N ARG A 152 3.19 -2.17 -12.11
CA ARG A 152 3.13 -2.12 -13.58
C ARG A 152 1.70 -2.07 -14.07
N VAL A 153 1.50 -1.50 -15.26
CA VAL A 153 0.19 -1.24 -15.84
C VAL A 153 0.14 -1.59 -17.32
N GLN A 154 -1.07 -1.85 -17.82
CA GLN A 154 -1.41 -1.85 -19.25
C GLN A 154 -2.65 -0.99 -19.45
N HIS A 155 -2.73 -0.29 -20.58
CA HIS A 155 -3.87 0.52 -20.95
C HIS A 155 -4.43 0.07 -22.30
N TYR A 156 -5.76 0.08 -22.40
CA TYR A 156 -6.49 -0.27 -23.61
C TYR A 156 -7.64 0.71 -23.80
N GLY A 157 -8.05 0.92 -25.05
CA GLY A 157 -9.01 1.99 -25.36
C GLY A 157 -8.31 3.34 -25.39
N TYR A 158 -7.92 3.83 -24.22
CA TYR A 158 -7.19 5.07 -24.07
C TYR A 158 -6.09 4.92 -23.03
N GLU A 159 -4.96 5.61 -23.27
CA GLU A 159 -3.87 5.70 -22.29
C GLU A 159 -4.24 6.66 -21.16
N PHE A 160 -4.09 6.22 -19.91
CA PHE A 160 -4.18 7.14 -18.77
C PHE A 160 -2.81 7.78 -18.53
N ARG A 161 -2.76 9.10 -18.70
CA ARG A 161 -1.55 9.91 -18.62
C ARG A 161 -1.35 10.43 -17.20
N TYR A 162 -0.43 9.80 -16.47
CA TYR A 162 -0.18 10.07 -15.05
C TYR A 162 0.41 11.46 -14.76
N ASP A 163 1.11 12.06 -15.73
CA ASP A 163 1.67 13.41 -15.67
C ASP A 163 0.59 14.49 -15.61
N ILE A 164 -0.48 14.31 -16.38
CA ILE A 164 -1.64 15.24 -16.39
C ILE A 164 -2.84 14.70 -15.61
N ARG A 165 -2.74 13.49 -15.06
CA ARG A 165 -3.81 12.74 -14.39
C ARG A 165 -5.11 12.70 -15.22
N ASN A 166 -5.01 12.51 -16.53
CA ASN A 166 -6.16 12.55 -17.42
C ASN A 166 -5.94 11.61 -18.64
N VAL A 167 -6.91 11.59 -19.54
CA VAL A 167 -6.84 10.90 -20.83
C VAL A 167 -6.75 11.94 -21.94
N ASN A 168 -5.92 11.69 -22.95
CA ASN A 168 -5.96 12.46 -24.18
C ASN A 168 -7.06 11.91 -25.10
N THR A 169 -8.23 12.54 -25.11
CA THR A 169 -9.40 12.09 -25.90
C THR A 169 -9.16 12.11 -27.42
N ARG A 170 -8.10 12.79 -27.90
CA ARG A 170 -7.71 12.78 -29.32
C ARG A 170 -6.87 11.56 -29.70
N HIS A 171 -6.39 10.78 -28.72
CA HIS A 171 -5.52 9.62 -28.93
C HIS A 171 -6.17 8.36 -28.37
N CYS A 172 -7.01 7.72 -29.19
CA CYS A 172 -7.53 6.38 -28.93
C CYS A 172 -6.50 5.32 -29.36
N LEU A 173 -6.27 4.31 -28.51
CA LEU A 173 -5.40 3.15 -28.75
C LEU A 173 -6.10 2.02 -29.52
N GLY A 174 -7.37 2.20 -29.89
CA GLY A 174 -8.23 1.19 -30.52
C GLY A 174 -9.35 0.72 -29.58
N GLU A 175 -10.19 -0.20 -30.05
CA GLU A 175 -11.25 -0.78 -29.22
C GLU A 175 -10.71 -1.60 -28.05
N LEU A 176 -11.56 -1.89 -27.06
CA LEU A 176 -11.19 -2.80 -25.99
C LEU A 176 -10.93 -4.22 -26.55
N PRO A 177 -9.87 -4.91 -26.09
CA PRO A 177 -9.52 -6.23 -26.61
C PRO A 177 -10.64 -7.26 -26.47
N SER A 178 -10.76 -8.17 -27.43
CA SER A 178 -11.79 -9.22 -27.43
C SER A 178 -11.75 -10.15 -26.20
N PHE A 179 -10.60 -10.30 -25.55
CA PHE A 179 -10.50 -11.13 -24.33
C PHE A 179 -11.29 -10.58 -23.15
N VAL A 180 -11.70 -9.30 -23.16
CA VAL A 180 -12.59 -8.73 -22.15
C VAL A 180 -14.06 -8.66 -22.58
N SER A 181 -14.41 -9.00 -23.82
CA SER A 181 -15.80 -8.95 -24.30
C SER A 181 -16.79 -9.72 -23.41
N PRO A 182 -16.50 -10.96 -22.93
CA PRO A 182 -17.41 -11.66 -22.02
C PRO A 182 -17.66 -10.92 -20.71
N ILE A 183 -16.66 -10.16 -20.24
CA ILE A 183 -16.76 -9.36 -19.00
C ILE A 183 -17.64 -8.13 -19.24
N LEU A 184 -17.46 -7.45 -20.37
CA LEU A 184 -18.28 -6.30 -20.77
C LEU A 184 -19.75 -6.70 -20.93
N GLU A 185 -20.03 -7.81 -21.65
CA GLU A 185 -21.38 -8.35 -21.80
C GLU A 185 -22.04 -8.71 -20.47
N ARG A 186 -21.27 -9.32 -19.55
CA ARG A 186 -21.73 -9.66 -18.21
C ARG A 186 -22.00 -8.41 -17.36
N ILE A 187 -21.19 -7.36 -17.48
CA ILE A 187 -21.44 -6.08 -16.81
C ILE A 187 -22.77 -5.48 -17.32
N SER A 188 -22.94 -5.40 -18.64
CA SER A 188 -24.14 -4.80 -19.26
C SER A 188 -25.43 -5.57 -18.95
N SER A 189 -25.36 -6.88 -18.73
CA SER A 189 -26.52 -7.72 -18.41
C SER A 189 -26.75 -7.93 -16.91
N CYS A 190 -25.81 -7.52 -16.04
CA CYS A 190 -25.87 -7.77 -14.61
C CYS A 190 -27.05 -7.02 -13.95
N PRO A 191 -28.01 -7.72 -13.32
CA PRO A 191 -29.16 -7.10 -12.68
C PRO A 191 -28.83 -6.02 -11.65
N THR A 192 -27.70 -6.18 -10.94
CA THR A 192 -27.21 -5.22 -9.94
C THR A 192 -26.95 -3.84 -10.54
N PHE A 193 -26.66 -3.75 -11.84
CA PHE A 193 -26.29 -2.51 -12.52
C PHE A 193 -27.33 -2.03 -13.54
N LYS A 194 -28.47 -2.74 -13.68
CA LYS A 194 -29.50 -2.50 -14.70
C LYS A 194 -30.21 -1.13 -14.64
N SER A 195 -30.01 -0.35 -13.57
CA SER A 195 -30.54 1.01 -13.47
C SER A 195 -29.81 2.02 -14.37
N ALA A 196 -28.67 1.65 -14.97
CA ALA A 196 -27.99 2.46 -15.98
C ALA A 196 -28.42 1.99 -17.38
N GLU A 197 -29.20 2.79 -18.10
CA GLU A 197 -29.51 2.53 -19.50
C GLU A 197 -28.20 2.52 -20.32
N HIS A 198 -27.94 1.41 -21.03
CA HIS A 198 -26.78 1.17 -21.91
C HIS A 198 -25.40 1.52 -21.33
N ILE A 199 -24.85 0.62 -20.50
CA ILE A 199 -23.46 0.71 -20.04
C ILE A 199 -22.50 0.52 -21.23
N VAL A 200 -21.79 1.59 -21.60
CA VAL A 200 -20.71 1.59 -22.59
C VAL A 200 -19.40 1.86 -21.89
N LEU A 201 -18.39 1.01 -22.10
CA LEU A 201 -17.05 1.16 -21.51
C LEU A 201 -16.03 1.11 -22.66
N ASP A 202 -15.15 2.09 -22.73
CA ASP A 202 -14.19 2.27 -23.81
C ASP A 202 -12.76 2.48 -23.34
N GLN A 203 -12.50 2.41 -22.03
CA GLN A 203 -11.16 2.40 -21.47
C GLN A 203 -10.99 1.25 -20.48
N LEU A 204 -9.83 0.58 -20.52
CA LEU A 204 -9.39 -0.37 -19.49
C LEU A 204 -7.98 -0.02 -18.99
N THR A 205 -7.81 0.04 -17.67
CA THR A 205 -6.50 -0.01 -17.01
C THR A 205 -6.32 -1.35 -16.31
N VAL A 206 -5.31 -2.11 -16.69
CA VAL A 206 -4.85 -3.29 -15.94
C VAL A 206 -3.74 -2.86 -15.00
N ASN A 207 -3.85 -3.14 -13.71
CA ASN A 207 -2.79 -2.90 -12.74
C ASN A 207 -2.31 -4.23 -12.16
N GLU A 208 -0.99 -4.42 -12.07
CA GLU A 208 -0.40 -5.50 -11.29
C GLU A 208 0.37 -4.96 -10.09
N TYR A 209 0.06 -5.51 -8.92
CA TYR A 209 0.64 -5.16 -7.63
C TYR A 209 1.51 -6.31 -7.10
N PRO A 210 2.81 -6.06 -6.89
CA PRO A 210 3.65 -6.94 -6.08
C PRO A 210 3.25 -6.95 -4.59
N PRO A 211 3.76 -7.90 -3.78
CA PRO A 211 3.43 -7.99 -2.36
C PRO A 211 3.94 -6.77 -1.59
N GLY A 212 3.07 -6.13 -0.83
CA GLY A 212 3.41 -4.90 -0.09
C GLY A 212 3.18 -3.61 -0.87
N VAL A 213 2.90 -3.70 -2.17
CA VAL A 213 2.55 -2.55 -2.99
C VAL A 213 1.04 -2.33 -2.93
N GLY A 214 0.67 -1.11 -2.59
CA GLY A 214 -0.70 -0.60 -2.62
C GLY A 214 -0.87 0.51 -3.66
N LEU A 215 -1.87 1.34 -3.43
CA LEU A 215 -2.25 2.47 -4.27
C LEU A 215 -2.67 3.60 -3.37
N SER A 216 -1.97 4.74 -3.42
CA SER A 216 -2.25 5.93 -2.60
C SER A 216 -3.70 6.42 -2.72
N PRO A 217 -4.25 7.10 -1.69
CA PRO A 217 -5.62 7.59 -1.73
C PRO A 217 -5.81 8.54 -2.92
N HIS A 218 -6.86 8.32 -3.69
CA HIS A 218 -7.22 9.17 -4.82
C HIS A 218 -8.69 9.00 -5.20
N ILE A 219 -9.22 9.99 -5.91
CA ILE A 219 -10.44 9.91 -6.71
C ILE A 219 -10.01 9.88 -8.18
N ASP A 220 -10.68 9.04 -8.97
CA ASP A 220 -10.47 9.02 -10.42
C ASP A 220 -10.98 10.33 -11.02
N THR A 221 -10.14 11.01 -11.79
CA THR A 221 -10.37 12.34 -12.37
C THR A 221 -11.76 12.48 -12.98
N HIS A 222 -12.51 13.50 -12.57
CA HIS A 222 -13.92 13.66 -12.91
C HIS A 222 -14.08 14.06 -14.38
N SER A 223 -13.19 14.91 -14.89
CA SER A 223 -13.15 15.29 -16.31
C SER A 223 -12.73 14.15 -17.23
N ALA A 224 -12.05 13.12 -16.72
CA ALA A 224 -11.48 12.05 -17.54
C ALA A 224 -12.49 10.93 -17.84
N PHE A 225 -13.33 10.59 -16.86
CA PHE A 225 -14.21 9.43 -16.95
C PHE A 225 -15.62 9.75 -16.46
N GLU A 226 -16.59 9.03 -17.02
CA GLU A 226 -18.00 9.11 -16.59
C GLU A 226 -18.23 8.42 -15.23
N ASP A 227 -19.49 8.32 -14.83
CA ASP A 227 -19.92 7.91 -13.49
C ASP A 227 -19.50 6.49 -13.12
N LEU A 228 -19.72 5.52 -14.01
CA LEU A 228 -19.53 4.11 -13.69
C LEU A 228 -18.06 3.69 -13.83
N ILE A 229 -17.45 3.26 -12.72
CA ILE A 229 -16.17 2.52 -12.73
C ILE A 229 -16.41 1.09 -12.25
N PHE A 230 -15.97 0.14 -13.06
CA PHE A 230 -15.93 -1.26 -12.66
C PHE A 230 -14.49 -1.71 -12.42
N SER A 231 -14.20 -2.36 -11.29
CA SER A 231 -12.88 -2.87 -10.94
C SER A 231 -12.96 -4.36 -10.60
N LEU A 232 -12.50 -5.19 -11.54
CA LEU A 232 -12.43 -6.64 -11.41
C LEU A 232 -11.11 -7.03 -10.73
N SER A 233 -11.18 -7.72 -9.60
CA SER A 233 -10.01 -8.19 -8.85
C SER A 233 -9.64 -9.62 -9.26
N LEU A 234 -8.35 -9.88 -9.52
CA LEU A 234 -7.82 -11.17 -9.99
C LEU A 234 -6.58 -11.60 -9.19
N SER A 235 -6.33 -12.91 -9.15
CA SER A 235 -5.18 -13.59 -8.55
C SER A 235 -5.08 -13.45 -7.03
N GLY A 236 -4.86 -12.24 -6.52
CA GLY A 236 -4.63 -11.97 -5.10
C GLY A 236 -5.71 -11.07 -4.50
N PRO A 237 -6.14 -11.33 -3.25
CA PRO A 237 -7.05 -10.41 -2.55
C PRO A 237 -6.36 -9.12 -2.12
N CYS A 238 -7.14 -8.11 -1.76
CA CYS A 238 -6.67 -6.98 -0.97
C CYS A 238 -7.77 -6.37 -0.11
N ILE A 239 -7.39 -5.51 0.83
CA ILE A 239 -8.29 -4.51 1.41
C ILE A 239 -8.24 -3.24 0.56
N MET A 240 -9.41 -2.69 0.23
CA MET A 240 -9.56 -1.33 -0.27
C MET A 240 -10.21 -0.47 0.81
N GLU A 241 -9.57 0.63 1.16
CA GLU A 241 -10.13 1.65 2.05
C GLU A 241 -10.76 2.78 1.24
N PHE A 242 -11.83 3.33 1.77
CA PHE A 242 -12.54 4.50 1.28
C PHE A 242 -12.43 5.62 2.33
N ARG A 243 -12.10 6.82 1.86
CA ARG A 243 -11.90 8.02 2.69
C ARG A 243 -12.73 9.18 2.14
N LYS A 244 -13.66 9.72 2.94
CA LYS A 244 -14.45 10.91 2.60
C LYS A 244 -14.04 12.07 3.49
N TYR A 245 -13.54 13.14 2.90
CA TYR A 245 -13.07 14.33 3.61
C TYR A 245 -14.22 15.33 3.78
N GLU A 246 -14.32 16.03 4.91
CA GLU A 246 -15.47 16.92 5.12
C GLU A 246 -15.47 18.13 4.18
N ASN A 247 -14.29 18.65 3.81
CA ASN A 247 -14.16 19.90 3.03
C ASN A 247 -13.64 19.72 1.59
N GLY A 248 -13.54 18.49 1.08
CA GLY A 248 -12.98 18.24 -0.26
C GLY A 248 -11.46 18.43 -0.39
N ASP A 249 -10.80 18.99 0.63
CA ASP A 249 -9.36 19.21 0.61
C ASP A 249 -8.58 17.97 1.06
N TRP A 250 -8.04 17.26 0.07
CA TRP A 250 -6.81 16.49 0.27
C TRP A 250 -5.64 17.49 0.39
N HIS A 251 -5.45 18.08 1.56
CA HIS A 251 -4.20 18.77 1.84
C HIS A 251 -3.09 17.73 1.97
N THR A 252 -2.47 17.36 0.84
CA THR A 252 -1.04 17.11 0.86
C THR A 252 -0.43 18.36 1.47
N LYS A 253 0.02 18.29 2.73
CA LYS A 253 1.01 19.23 3.25
C LYS A 253 2.22 19.12 2.32
N VAL A 254 2.22 19.91 1.25
CA VAL A 254 3.43 20.31 0.57
C VAL A 254 4.29 20.87 1.69
N ALA A 255 5.52 20.35 1.81
CA ALA A 255 6.49 20.84 2.76
C ALA A 255 6.81 22.30 2.43
N SER A 256 5.95 23.22 2.84
CA SER A 256 6.28 24.62 3.01
C SER A 256 6.95 24.72 4.37
N SER A 257 8.26 24.88 4.32
CA SER A 257 9.14 25.25 5.40
C SER A 257 8.55 26.39 6.22
N ALA A 258 7.85 26.07 7.29
CA ALA A 258 7.52 27.00 8.35
C ALA A 258 7.47 26.20 9.66
N VAL A 259 8.53 26.39 10.45
CA VAL A 259 8.68 25.84 11.79
C VAL A 259 7.48 26.29 12.62
N SER A 260 6.68 25.34 13.06
CA SER A 260 5.82 25.50 14.23
C SER A 260 6.18 24.38 15.20
N GLU A 261 6.77 24.79 16.31
CA GLU A 261 7.19 23.94 17.41
C GLU A 261 5.99 23.28 18.10
N GLY A 262 6.20 22.05 18.57
CA GLY A 262 5.42 21.51 19.68
C GLY A 262 4.05 20.94 19.33
N GLY A 263 4.02 19.89 18.52
CA GLY A 263 2.84 19.02 18.40
C GLY A 263 3.25 17.65 17.90
N SER A 264 3.02 16.61 18.70
CA SER A 264 3.05 15.21 18.26
C SER A 264 2.14 15.03 17.04
N PRO A 265 2.48 14.19 16.06
CA PRO A 265 1.59 13.86 14.96
C PRO A 265 0.57 12.82 15.45
N GLU A 266 -0.33 13.25 16.33
CA GLU A 266 -1.48 12.48 16.78
C GLU A 266 -2.76 13.13 16.22
N ASP A 267 -3.50 12.32 15.46
CA ASP A 267 -4.91 12.48 15.05
C ASP A 267 -5.26 13.49 13.94
N ASP A 268 -4.94 13.15 12.68
CA ASP A 268 -5.39 13.88 11.48
C ASP A 268 -6.75 13.32 10.97
N SER A 269 -7.72 13.15 11.86
CA SER A 269 -8.99 12.45 11.61
C SER A 269 -10.11 13.32 11.01
N ASN A 270 -9.81 14.19 10.04
CA ASN A 270 -10.82 15.00 9.33
C ASN A 270 -11.51 14.24 8.17
N PHE A 271 -11.63 12.92 8.26
CA PHE A 271 -12.25 12.11 7.21
C PHE A 271 -12.88 10.81 7.73
N LEU A 272 -14.00 10.44 7.13
CA LEU A 272 -14.68 9.18 7.38
C LEU A 272 -13.93 8.05 6.67
N ARG A 273 -13.55 7.01 7.43
CA ARG A 273 -12.83 5.82 6.95
C ARG A 273 -13.73 4.60 6.93
N LYS A 274 -13.69 3.86 5.82
CA LYS A 274 -14.43 2.60 5.62
C LYS A 274 -13.55 1.64 4.84
N ALA A 275 -13.63 0.32 5.07
CA ALA A 275 -12.78 -0.64 4.37
C ALA A 275 -13.56 -1.86 3.90
N ILE A 276 -13.23 -2.36 2.71
CA ILE A 276 -13.81 -3.59 2.13
C ILE A 276 -12.72 -4.58 1.75
N TYR A 277 -13.00 -5.86 1.97
CA TYR A 277 -12.22 -6.95 1.44
C TYR A 277 -12.62 -7.24 -0.01
N LEU A 278 -11.66 -7.21 -0.92
CA LEU A 278 -11.82 -7.54 -2.33
C LEU A 278 -11.21 -8.92 -2.61
N PRO A 279 -12.01 -10.01 -2.67
CA PRO A 279 -11.50 -11.31 -3.04
C PRO A 279 -11.19 -11.39 -4.55
N PRO A 280 -10.35 -12.34 -4.98
CA PRO A 280 -10.21 -12.68 -6.39
C PRO A 280 -11.56 -13.00 -7.03
N ARG A 281 -11.69 -12.72 -8.32
CA ARG A 281 -12.88 -12.91 -9.16
C ARG A 281 -14.09 -12.06 -8.76
N SER A 282 -13.91 -11.04 -7.93
CA SER A 282 -14.96 -10.11 -7.56
C SER A 282 -14.94 -8.84 -8.42
N LEU A 283 -16.12 -8.28 -8.68
CA LEU A 283 -16.28 -7.00 -9.39
C LEU A 283 -16.81 -5.94 -8.43
N LEU A 284 -16.05 -4.87 -8.25
CA LEU A 284 -16.45 -3.68 -7.51
C LEU A 284 -16.99 -2.63 -8.51
N LEU A 285 -18.15 -2.04 -8.22
CA LEU A 285 -18.67 -0.86 -8.92
C LEU A 285 -18.57 0.36 -8.00
N LEU A 286 -18.01 1.44 -8.53
CA LEU A 286 -18.11 2.80 -7.99
C LEU A 286 -19.00 3.62 -8.92
N SER A 287 -20.09 4.17 -8.38
CA SER A 287 -20.95 5.16 -9.04
C SER A 287 -21.38 6.24 -8.04
N GLY A 288 -21.92 7.35 -8.54
CA GLY A 288 -22.41 8.47 -7.74
C GLY A 288 -21.41 8.92 -6.67
N GLU A 289 -21.85 8.96 -5.42
CA GLU A 289 -21.01 9.40 -4.30
C GLU A 289 -19.73 8.57 -4.16
N ALA A 290 -19.82 7.23 -4.22
CA ALA A 290 -18.65 6.35 -4.13
C ALA A 290 -17.58 6.66 -5.18
N ARG A 291 -18.01 7.09 -6.38
CA ARG A 291 -17.10 7.49 -7.45
C ARG A 291 -16.51 8.87 -7.23
N TYR A 292 -17.33 9.86 -6.91
CA TYR A 292 -16.97 11.27 -7.02
C TYR A 292 -16.53 11.94 -5.70
N ALA A 293 -16.83 11.34 -4.55
CA ALA A 293 -16.57 11.95 -3.25
C ALA A 293 -15.71 11.10 -2.30
N TRP A 294 -15.50 9.82 -2.61
CA TRP A 294 -14.71 8.90 -1.79
C TRP A 294 -13.36 8.61 -2.45
N ASN A 295 -12.28 8.96 -1.75
CA ASN A 295 -10.95 8.53 -2.14
C ASN A 295 -10.82 7.03 -1.87
N HIS A 296 -10.42 6.27 -2.88
CA HIS A 296 -10.13 4.84 -2.72
C HIS A 296 -8.61 4.62 -2.61
N TYR A 297 -8.25 3.68 -1.74
CA TYR A 297 -6.87 3.45 -1.30
C TYR A 297 -6.63 1.95 -1.12
N ILE A 298 -5.48 1.45 -1.55
CA ILE A 298 -5.02 0.11 -1.21
C ILE A 298 -3.78 0.27 -0.30
N PRO A 299 -3.81 -0.22 0.95
CA PRO A 299 -2.70 -0.04 1.87
C PRO A 299 -1.36 -0.62 1.38
N HIS A 300 -0.24 0.04 1.67
CA HIS A 300 1.11 -0.44 1.36
C HIS A 300 1.64 -1.41 2.44
N HIS A 301 1.06 -2.60 2.54
CA HIS A 301 1.52 -3.64 3.47
C HIS A 301 1.39 -5.04 2.90
N LYS A 302 2.05 -6.01 3.56
CA LYS A 302 2.08 -7.42 3.13
C LYS A 302 1.02 -8.29 3.83
N ILE A 303 0.32 -7.74 4.82
CA ILE A 303 -0.59 -8.47 5.68
C ILE A 303 -1.84 -7.61 5.87
N ASP A 304 -3.00 -8.16 5.50
CA ASP A 304 -4.32 -7.63 5.78
C ASP A 304 -4.90 -8.33 7.02
N LYS A 305 -5.73 -7.66 7.82
CA LYS A 305 -6.54 -8.31 8.87
C LYS A 305 -8.01 -8.11 8.54
N VAL A 306 -8.77 -9.19 8.41
CA VAL A 306 -10.19 -9.17 8.05
C VAL A 306 -10.96 -10.04 9.04
N ASN A 307 -11.90 -9.46 9.79
CA ASN A 307 -12.69 -10.16 10.81
C ASN A 307 -11.83 -11.02 11.77
N GLY A 308 -10.74 -10.44 12.28
CA GLY A 308 -9.79 -11.11 13.18
C GLY A 308 -8.86 -12.14 12.50
N ARG A 309 -9.05 -12.43 11.22
CA ARG A 309 -8.18 -13.33 10.44
C ARG A 309 -7.06 -12.55 9.78
N VAL A 310 -5.84 -13.06 9.92
CA VAL A 310 -4.65 -12.51 9.26
C VAL A 310 -4.53 -13.10 7.87
N ILE A 311 -4.61 -12.26 6.84
CA ILE A 311 -4.48 -12.64 5.42
C ILE A 311 -3.16 -12.09 4.91
N ARG A 312 -2.24 -12.97 4.53
CA ARG A 312 -1.01 -12.55 3.85
C ARG A 312 -1.33 -12.23 2.40
N ARG A 313 -0.91 -11.06 1.90
CA ARG A 313 -1.09 -10.72 0.49
C ARG A 313 -0.35 -11.72 -0.39
N ALA A 314 -1.02 -12.13 -1.47
CA ALA A 314 -0.48 -13.05 -2.44
C ALA A 314 0.81 -12.50 -3.08
N SER A 315 1.59 -13.38 -3.71
CA SER A 315 2.77 -13.00 -4.49
C SER A 315 2.44 -12.01 -5.64
N ARG A 316 1.18 -11.97 -6.06
CA ARG A 316 0.67 -11.19 -7.17
C ARG A 316 -0.80 -10.83 -6.93
N ARG A 317 -1.18 -9.59 -7.24
CA ARG A 317 -2.57 -9.17 -7.43
C ARG A 317 -2.69 -8.43 -8.75
N VAL A 318 -3.73 -8.72 -9.52
CA VAL A 318 -4.06 -7.99 -10.74
C VAL A 318 -5.46 -7.39 -10.59
N SER A 319 -5.69 -6.20 -11.15
CA SER A 319 -7.04 -5.66 -11.27
C SER A 319 -7.28 -5.03 -12.63
N PHE A 320 -8.46 -5.26 -13.18
CA PHE A 320 -8.92 -4.70 -14.45
C PHE A 320 -9.96 -3.62 -14.14
N THR A 321 -9.64 -2.38 -14.47
CA THR A 321 -10.52 -1.23 -14.17
C THR A 321 -11.09 -0.67 -15.47
N PHE A 322 -12.38 -0.89 -15.68
CA PHE A 322 -13.14 -0.47 -16.85
C PHE A 322 -13.89 0.83 -16.59
N ARG A 323 -13.85 1.73 -17.57
CA ARG A 323 -14.43 3.07 -17.49
C ARG A 323 -14.96 3.50 -18.86
N LYS A 324 -15.79 4.53 -18.85
CA LYS A 324 -16.14 5.31 -20.03
C LYS A 324 -15.38 6.64 -20.00
N VAL A 325 -14.64 6.96 -21.05
CA VAL A 325 -13.98 8.27 -21.19
C VAL A 325 -15.04 9.34 -21.38
N ARG A 326 -14.94 10.42 -20.60
CA ARG A 326 -15.87 11.54 -20.66
C ARG A 326 -15.52 12.46 -21.83
N THR A 327 -16.53 12.86 -22.59
CA THR A 327 -16.42 13.89 -23.63
C THR A 327 -17.09 15.18 -23.15
N GLY A 328 -16.34 16.03 -22.44
CA GLY A 328 -16.84 17.30 -21.91
C GLY A 328 -16.49 17.54 -20.44
N ALA A 329 -16.94 18.67 -19.91
CA ALA A 329 -16.77 19.00 -18.50
C ALA A 329 -17.65 18.10 -17.62
N CYS A 330 -17.19 17.82 -16.39
CA CYS A 330 -18.00 17.09 -15.42
C CYS A 330 -18.92 18.03 -14.63
N GLU A 331 -20.22 17.73 -14.61
CA GLU A 331 -21.26 18.47 -13.90
C GLU A 331 -21.82 17.68 -12.69
N CYS A 332 -20.99 16.85 -12.04
CA CYS A 332 -21.42 16.07 -10.88
C CYS A 332 -21.85 16.96 -9.69
N GLU A 333 -22.65 16.39 -8.78
CA GLU A 333 -23.14 17.03 -7.55
C GLU A 333 -22.05 17.24 -6.46
N PHE A 334 -20.78 17.02 -6.82
CA PHE A 334 -19.63 17.03 -5.91
C PHE A 334 -18.55 18.05 -6.35
N PRO A 335 -18.89 19.34 -6.51
CA PRO A 335 -17.98 20.37 -7.04
C PRO A 335 -16.67 20.50 -6.25
N GLN A 336 -16.70 20.28 -4.94
CA GLN A 336 -15.53 20.36 -4.06
C GLN A 336 -14.43 19.34 -4.39
N TYR A 337 -14.78 18.24 -5.07
CA TYR A 337 -13.85 17.20 -5.54
C TYR A 337 -13.58 17.27 -7.05
N CYS A 338 -14.33 18.09 -7.79
CA CYS A 338 -14.39 18.03 -9.24
C CYS A 338 -13.38 18.96 -9.90
N ASP A 339 -12.45 18.40 -10.66
CA ASP A 339 -11.45 19.16 -11.40
C ASP A 339 -12.03 20.00 -12.57
N SER A 340 -13.25 19.70 -13.01
CA SER A 340 -13.95 20.53 -14.02
C SER A 340 -14.68 21.74 -13.45
N GLN A 341 -14.95 21.76 -12.14
CA GLN A 341 -15.77 22.80 -11.48
C GLN A 341 -14.95 23.66 -10.50
N ARG A 342 -13.64 23.43 -10.40
CA ARG A 342 -12.71 24.17 -9.53
C ARG A 342 -11.80 25.10 -10.29
#